data_AF-A0A411YCY5-F1
#
_entry.id   AF-A0A411YCY5-F1
#
_cell.length_a   1.000
_cell.length_b   1.000
_cell.length_c   1.000
_cell.angle_alpha   90.00
_cell.angle_beta   90.00
_cell.angle_gamma   90.00
#
_symmetry.space_group_name_H-M   'P 1'
#
loop_
_entity.id
_entity.type
_entity.pdbx_description
1 polymer ?
#
loop_
_entity_poly.entity_id
_entity_poly.type
_entity_poly.pdbx_seq_one_letter_code
_entity_poly.pdbx_strand_id
1 'polypeptide(L)'
;MGARPAPLAQARERVAARLRQREQPPRPARRGPARLGRTAARLATPAPTLVTPSPGHRPPSAGTITGVITLYHDYTSPTSAVAVARAHRLAAEGLPIQLVGFEAIGVDMTLPVTVDVLGELDAVSEAARAEGLALSRPDTLPVTGLAHVAEDVAQAAGRGDAWRAAAYRAYWEQAADLADRSVLLTLAAEIGLDTERTTAALDDRLALAAVRQRTGELRREGIGGVPTLLAHRTLVPGLLPEDDLRALAGP
;
A
#
# COMPACT_ATOMS: atom_id res chain seq x y z
N MET A 1 42.04 -19.94 4.11
CA MET A 1 41.20 -19.20 3.15
C MET A 1 39.77 -19.27 3.66
N GLY A 2 39.38 -18.36 4.56
CA GLY A 2 38.10 -18.40 5.27
C GLY A 2 37.05 -17.55 4.55
N ALA A 3 36.01 -18.18 4.03
CA ALA A 3 34.90 -17.48 3.40
C ALA A 3 34.06 -16.74 4.46
N ARG A 4 33.88 -15.43 4.28
CA ARG A 4 32.92 -14.65 5.07
C ARG A 4 31.48 -15.08 4.68
N PRO A 5 30.58 -15.31 5.64
CA PRO A 5 29.20 -15.67 5.33
C PRO A 5 28.45 -14.49 4.69
N ALA A 6 27.62 -14.79 3.69
CA ALA A 6 26.89 -13.83 2.87
C ALA A 6 25.89 -12.98 3.70
N PRO A 7 25.62 -11.71 3.32
CA PRO A 7 24.85 -10.73 4.10
C PRO A 7 23.43 -11.19 4.50
N LEU A 8 22.79 -12.04 3.69
CA LEU A 8 21.42 -12.52 3.90
C LEU A 8 21.32 -13.50 5.09
N ALA A 9 22.38 -14.26 5.38
CA ALA A 9 22.41 -15.18 6.52
C ALA A 9 22.47 -14.41 7.86
N GLN A 10 23.21 -13.30 7.89
CA GLN A 10 23.32 -12.44 9.07
C GLN A 10 22.04 -11.65 9.35
N ALA A 11 21.26 -11.31 8.31
CA ALA A 11 19.95 -10.68 8.47
C ALA A 11 18.92 -11.65 9.08
N ARG A 12 18.87 -12.91 8.61
CA ARG A 12 17.98 -13.96 9.14
C ARG A 12 18.24 -14.25 10.63
N GLU A 13 19.50 -14.26 11.04
CA GLU A 13 19.89 -14.56 12.41
C GLU A 13 19.53 -13.42 13.40
N ARG A 14 19.58 -12.16 12.94
CA ARG A 14 19.15 -10.99 13.73
C ARG A 14 17.64 -10.96 13.96
N VAL A 15 16.85 -11.42 13.00
CA VAL A 15 15.38 -11.54 13.13
C VAL A 15 15.03 -12.65 14.12
N ALA A 16 15.66 -13.83 13.99
CA ALA A 16 15.43 -14.96 14.89
C ALA A 16 15.81 -14.67 16.37
N ALA A 17 16.86 -13.88 16.60
CA ALA A 17 17.27 -13.48 17.96
C ALA A 17 16.26 -12.54 18.64
N ARG A 18 15.56 -11.69 17.87
CA ARG A 18 14.59 -10.71 18.38
C ARG A 18 13.25 -11.36 18.78
N LEU A 19 12.90 -12.48 18.15
CA LEU A 19 11.71 -13.27 18.46
C LEU A 19 11.82 -13.99 19.81
N ARG A 20 13.01 -14.55 20.12
CA ARG A 20 13.27 -15.23 21.41
C ARG A 20 13.19 -14.31 22.64
N GLN A 21 13.40 -13.00 22.46
CA GLN A 21 13.32 -12.01 23.55
C GLN A 21 11.89 -11.57 23.87
N ARG A 22 10.90 -11.88 23.01
CA ARG A 22 9.49 -11.48 23.19
C ARG A 22 8.64 -12.52 23.94
N GLU A 23 9.16 -13.69 24.25
CA GLU A 23 8.42 -14.78 24.93
C GLU A 23 8.36 -14.67 26.47
N GLN A 24 8.89 -13.60 27.08
CA GLN A 24 8.74 -13.39 28.53
C GLN A 24 7.48 -12.56 28.85
N PRO A 25 6.49 -13.13 29.57
CA PRO A 25 5.27 -12.42 29.88
C PRO A 25 5.50 -11.34 30.95
N PRO A 26 4.92 -10.13 30.81
CA PRO A 26 5.03 -9.08 31.82
C PRO A 26 4.10 -9.35 33.01
N ARG A 27 4.56 -8.98 34.22
CA ARG A 27 3.78 -9.07 35.47
C ARG A 27 2.62 -8.06 35.48
N PRO A 28 1.45 -8.40 36.04
CA PRO A 28 0.28 -7.52 36.01
C PRO A 28 0.38 -6.38 37.04
N ALA A 29 0.04 -5.16 36.61
CA ALA A 29 -0.09 -3.99 37.47
C ALA A 29 -1.56 -3.76 37.90
N ARG A 30 -1.76 -3.48 39.20
CA ARG A 30 -3.06 -3.18 39.82
C ARG A 30 -3.60 -1.81 39.39
N ARG A 31 -4.89 -1.74 39.04
CA ARG A 31 -5.64 -0.50 38.76
C ARG A 31 -6.32 0.05 40.02
N GLY A 32 -6.26 1.36 40.21
CA GLY A 32 -7.13 2.14 41.12
C GLY A 32 -8.05 3.09 40.31
N PRO A 33 -9.15 3.59 40.89
CA PRO A 33 -10.24 4.20 40.13
C PRO A 33 -9.99 5.68 39.79
N ALA A 34 -10.50 6.09 38.62
CA ALA A 34 -10.41 7.43 38.06
C ALA A 34 -11.44 8.41 38.65
N ARG A 35 -11.06 9.70 38.76
CA ARG A 35 -11.95 10.82 39.08
C ARG A 35 -11.95 11.81 37.92
N LEU A 36 -13.15 12.13 37.41
CA LEU A 36 -13.40 13.13 36.37
C LEU A 36 -13.40 14.54 36.99
N GLY A 37 -12.70 15.47 36.34
CA GLY A 37 -12.76 16.90 36.63
C GLY A 37 -12.79 17.69 35.32
N ARG A 38 -13.88 18.44 35.11
CA ARG A 38 -14.08 19.39 34.00
C ARG A 38 -13.33 20.69 34.29
N THR A 39 -12.61 21.22 33.31
CA THR A 39 -12.51 22.68 33.11
C THR A 39 -12.13 23.00 31.67
N ALA A 40 -12.95 23.82 31.03
CA ALA A 40 -12.67 24.43 29.74
C ALA A 40 -11.87 25.72 29.96
N ALA A 41 -10.78 25.89 29.22
CA ALA A 41 -10.09 27.17 29.09
C ALA A 41 -9.74 27.38 27.60
N ARG A 42 -10.25 28.48 27.08
CA ARG A 42 -10.15 28.96 25.70
C ARG A 42 -8.83 29.71 25.58
N LEU A 43 -7.93 29.28 24.69
CA LEU A 43 -6.74 30.03 24.31
C LEU A 43 -6.77 30.24 22.80
N ALA A 44 -6.73 31.52 22.40
CA ALA A 44 -6.64 31.96 21.02
C ALA A 44 -5.19 31.82 20.54
N THR A 45 -4.98 31.17 19.40
CA THR A 45 -3.69 31.09 18.70
C THR A 45 -3.76 31.86 17.38
N PRO A 46 -2.69 32.56 16.96
CA PRO A 46 -2.67 33.34 15.73
C PRO A 46 -2.66 32.43 14.49
N ALA A 47 -3.21 32.95 13.39
CA ALA A 47 -3.32 32.25 12.11
C ALA A 47 -1.94 31.89 11.53
N PRO A 48 -1.74 30.67 11.01
CA PRO A 48 -0.51 30.31 10.32
C PRO A 48 -0.45 31.00 8.95
N THR A 49 0.71 31.55 8.64
CA THR A 49 1.08 32.07 7.32
C THR A 49 0.96 30.97 6.28
N LEU A 50 0.15 31.22 5.24
CA LEU A 50 -0.02 30.33 4.10
C LEU A 50 1.32 30.18 3.36
N VAL A 51 2.00 29.06 3.59
CA VAL A 51 3.00 28.54 2.65
C VAL A 51 2.21 27.96 1.49
N THR A 52 2.31 28.59 0.32
CA THR A 52 1.75 28.07 -0.93
C THR A 52 2.34 26.69 -1.22
N PRO A 53 1.52 25.67 -1.49
CA PRO A 53 2.03 24.37 -1.91
C PRO A 53 2.75 24.51 -3.25
N SER A 54 3.98 23.96 -3.32
CA SER A 54 4.63 23.65 -4.60
C SER A 54 3.69 22.79 -5.45
N PRO A 55 3.69 22.95 -6.79
CA PRO A 55 2.65 22.42 -7.65
C PRO A 55 2.60 20.89 -7.56
N GLY A 56 1.61 20.39 -6.82
CA GLY A 56 1.22 19.01 -6.80
C GLY A 56 0.72 18.59 -8.17
N HIS A 57 0.94 17.32 -8.50
CA HIS A 57 0.34 16.65 -9.62
C HIS A 57 -1.18 16.89 -9.58
N ARG A 58 -1.66 17.76 -10.46
CA ARG A 58 -3.09 18.04 -10.64
C ARG A 58 -3.69 16.74 -11.20
N PRO A 59 -4.79 16.20 -10.64
CA PRO A 59 -5.54 15.20 -11.40
C PRO A 59 -5.87 15.83 -12.77
N PRO A 60 -5.69 15.08 -13.88
CA PRO A 60 -5.86 15.65 -15.20
C PRO A 60 -7.22 16.34 -15.28
N SER A 61 -7.20 17.62 -15.67
CA SER A 61 -8.39 18.38 -16.03
C SER A 61 -9.23 17.54 -16.99
N ALA A 62 -10.56 17.61 -16.88
CA ALA A 62 -11.54 16.88 -17.70
C ALA A 62 -11.50 17.27 -19.20
N GLY A 63 -10.36 17.03 -19.84
CA GLY A 63 -10.23 16.77 -21.26
C GLY A 63 -10.31 15.25 -21.44
N THR A 64 -11.13 14.83 -22.39
CA THR A 64 -11.35 13.44 -22.77
C THR A 64 -10.01 12.72 -23.02
N ILE A 65 -9.52 11.97 -22.03
CA ILE A 65 -8.59 10.87 -22.27
C ILE A 65 -9.46 9.65 -22.55
N THR A 66 -9.87 9.47 -23.80
CA THR A 66 -10.44 8.19 -24.22
C THR A 66 -9.31 7.15 -24.18
N GLY A 67 -9.52 6.02 -23.51
CA GLY A 67 -8.64 4.85 -23.58
C GLY A 67 -7.71 4.59 -22.39
N VAL A 68 -7.48 5.53 -21.44
CA VAL A 68 -6.68 5.20 -20.23
C VAL A 68 -7.59 4.58 -19.17
N ILE A 69 -7.24 3.37 -18.75
CA ILE A 69 -7.92 2.69 -17.63
C ILE A 69 -7.16 2.99 -16.34
N THR A 70 -7.88 3.32 -15.26
CA THR A 70 -7.27 3.45 -13.93
C THR A 70 -7.65 2.26 -13.05
N LEU A 71 -6.67 1.54 -12.52
CA LEU A 71 -6.85 0.45 -11.56
C LEU A 71 -6.52 0.94 -10.15
N TYR A 72 -7.52 0.93 -9.28
CA TYR A 72 -7.37 1.19 -7.85
C TYR A 72 -7.09 -0.10 -7.09
N HIS A 73 -6.08 -0.09 -6.21
CA HIS A 73 -5.62 -1.31 -5.54
C HIS A 73 -5.14 -1.06 -4.10
N ASP A 74 -5.09 -2.13 -3.30
CA ASP A 74 -4.47 -2.14 -1.97
C ASP A 74 -3.62 -3.40 -1.80
N TYR A 75 -2.51 -3.29 -1.06
CA TYR A 75 -1.52 -4.36 -0.92
C TYR A 75 -2.05 -5.60 -0.19
N THR A 76 -3.03 -5.41 0.69
CA THR A 76 -3.60 -6.48 1.53
C THR A 76 -4.76 -7.24 0.87
N SER A 77 -5.13 -6.89 -0.37
CA SER A 77 -6.19 -7.55 -1.14
C SER A 77 -5.61 -8.65 -2.04
N PRO A 78 -6.02 -9.93 -1.90
CA PRO A 78 -5.55 -11.02 -2.77
C PRO A 78 -5.89 -10.77 -4.24
N THR A 79 -7.10 -10.29 -4.51
CA THR A 79 -7.58 -9.96 -5.86
C THR A 79 -6.81 -8.79 -6.46
N SER A 80 -6.43 -7.79 -5.65
CA SER A 80 -5.55 -6.68 -6.08
C SER A 80 -4.17 -7.17 -6.47
N ALA A 81 -3.61 -8.15 -5.75
CA ALA A 81 -2.31 -8.71 -6.06
C ALA A 81 -2.26 -9.31 -7.47
N VAL A 82 -3.30 -10.03 -7.88
CA VAL A 82 -3.42 -10.58 -9.24
C VAL A 82 -3.67 -9.47 -10.26
N ALA A 83 -4.60 -8.56 -9.98
CA ALA A 83 -4.94 -7.48 -10.90
C ALA A 83 -3.75 -6.58 -11.20
N VAL A 84 -2.94 -6.24 -10.19
CA VAL A 84 -1.74 -5.42 -10.36
C VAL A 84 -0.65 -6.17 -11.12
N ALA A 85 -0.38 -7.44 -10.79
CA ALA A 85 0.61 -8.23 -11.52
C ALA A 85 0.28 -8.33 -13.01
N ARG A 86 -0.99 -8.59 -13.35
CA ARG A 86 -1.49 -8.57 -14.73
C ARG A 86 -1.35 -7.20 -15.37
N ALA A 87 -1.78 -6.15 -14.67
CA ALA A 87 -1.72 -4.77 -15.19
C ALA A 87 -0.29 -4.32 -15.49
N HIS A 88 0.70 -4.70 -14.67
CA HIS A 88 2.12 -4.41 -14.94
C HIS A 88 2.58 -5.03 -16.25
N ARG A 89 2.28 -6.32 -16.45
CA ARG A 89 2.64 -7.03 -17.68
C ARG A 89 1.99 -6.37 -18.90
N LEU A 90 0.69 -6.09 -18.83
CA LEU A 90 -0.03 -5.45 -19.93
C LEU A 90 0.42 -4.01 -20.19
N ALA A 91 0.76 -3.25 -19.15
CA ALA A 91 1.34 -1.91 -19.31
C ALA A 91 2.72 -1.97 -19.99
N ALA A 92 3.54 -2.98 -19.70
CA ALA A 92 4.80 -3.23 -20.40
C ALA A 92 4.60 -3.62 -21.88
N GLU A 93 3.45 -4.21 -22.22
CA GLU A 93 3.01 -4.46 -23.61
C GLU A 93 2.40 -3.22 -24.29
N GLY A 94 2.30 -2.09 -23.57
CA GLY A 94 1.80 -0.81 -24.10
C GLY A 94 0.32 -0.55 -23.85
N LEU A 95 -0.37 -1.38 -23.04
CA LEU A 95 -1.75 -1.12 -22.67
C LEU A 95 -1.82 0.09 -21.74
N PRO A 96 -2.68 1.09 -22.01
CA PRO A 96 -2.75 2.34 -21.24
C PRO A 96 -3.46 2.14 -19.89
N ILE A 97 -2.83 1.43 -18.95
CA ILE A 97 -3.33 1.23 -17.59
C ILE A 97 -2.49 2.07 -16.61
N GLN A 98 -3.18 2.87 -15.81
CA GLN A 98 -2.61 3.57 -14.66
C GLN A 98 -2.99 2.85 -13.36
N LEU A 99 -2.05 2.76 -12.42
CA LEU A 99 -2.25 2.16 -11.10
C LEU A 99 -2.30 3.26 -10.03
N VAL A 100 -3.29 3.19 -9.15
CA VAL A 100 -3.48 4.15 -8.06
C VAL A 100 -3.74 3.41 -6.75
N GLY A 101 -2.91 3.70 -5.75
CA GLY A 101 -3.11 3.19 -4.39
C GLY A 101 -4.41 3.68 -3.75
N PHE A 102 -5.08 2.79 -3.02
CA PHE A 102 -6.34 3.04 -2.31
C PHE A 102 -6.32 2.28 -0.98
N GLU A 103 -6.35 3.00 0.15
CA GLU A 103 -6.35 2.36 1.48
C GLU A 103 -7.73 1.74 1.77
N ALA A 104 -7.87 0.44 1.51
CA ALA A 104 -9.17 -0.23 1.36
C ALA A 104 -9.87 -0.52 2.69
N ILE A 105 -9.11 -0.77 3.75
CA ILE A 105 -9.68 -1.00 5.09
C ILE A 105 -9.98 0.35 5.77
N GLY A 106 -9.11 1.34 5.61
CA GLY A 106 -9.34 2.70 6.11
C GLY A 106 -9.39 2.84 7.64
N VAL A 107 -8.73 1.92 8.37
CA VAL A 107 -8.62 1.97 9.83
C VAL A 107 -7.16 2.03 10.27
N ASP A 108 -6.87 2.81 11.31
CA ASP A 108 -5.52 3.03 11.84
C ASP A 108 -5.10 1.93 12.81
N MET A 109 -5.31 0.67 12.43
CA MET A 109 -4.91 -0.49 13.23
C MET A 109 -4.68 -1.73 12.35
N THR A 110 -3.66 -2.51 12.71
CA THR A 110 -3.45 -3.84 12.15
C THR A 110 -4.61 -4.75 12.54
N LEU A 111 -5.20 -5.43 11.57
CA LEU A 111 -6.34 -6.32 11.77
C LEU A 111 -5.93 -7.80 11.65
N PRO A 112 -6.68 -8.72 12.28
CA PRO A 112 -6.57 -10.14 11.97
C PRO A 112 -7.06 -10.42 10.55
N VAL A 113 -6.50 -11.46 9.93
CA VAL A 113 -6.98 -11.95 8.63
C VAL A 113 -8.38 -12.56 8.79
N THR A 114 -9.31 -12.16 7.93
CA THR A 114 -10.72 -12.62 7.95
C THR A 114 -10.91 -13.87 7.10
N VAL A 115 -12.03 -14.59 7.32
CA VAL A 115 -12.40 -15.74 6.49
C VAL A 115 -12.63 -15.32 5.03
N ASP A 116 -13.16 -14.13 4.78
CA ASP A 116 -13.39 -13.63 3.42
C ASP A 116 -12.08 -13.43 2.66
N VAL A 117 -11.07 -12.84 3.31
CA VAL A 117 -9.73 -12.68 2.69
C VAL A 117 -9.09 -14.04 2.38
N LEU A 118 -9.28 -15.04 3.24
CA LEU A 118 -8.77 -16.39 3.00
C LEU A 118 -9.51 -17.06 1.83
N GLY A 119 -10.83 -16.91 1.75
CA GLY A 119 -11.61 -17.40 0.62
C GLY A 119 -11.21 -16.75 -0.70
N GLU A 120 -10.95 -15.44 -0.71
CA GLU A 120 -10.41 -14.74 -1.87
C GLU A 120 -9.01 -15.22 -2.26
N LEU A 121 -8.12 -15.39 -1.27
CA LEU A 121 -6.76 -15.92 -1.47
C LEU A 121 -6.81 -17.28 -2.15
N ASP A 122 -7.61 -18.20 -1.62
CA ASP A 122 -7.78 -19.55 -2.19
C ASP A 122 -8.31 -19.47 -3.63
N ALA A 123 -9.31 -18.61 -3.87
CA ALA A 123 -9.94 -18.44 -5.18
C ALA A 123 -8.99 -17.90 -6.26
N VAL A 124 -8.01 -17.06 -5.89
CA VAL A 124 -7.13 -16.39 -6.86
C VAL A 124 -5.69 -16.92 -6.88
N SER A 125 -5.35 -17.90 -6.05
CA SER A 125 -3.98 -18.43 -5.92
C SER A 125 -3.37 -18.93 -7.23
N GLU A 126 -4.16 -19.66 -8.04
CA GLU A 126 -3.67 -20.16 -9.33
C GLU A 126 -3.46 -19.01 -10.34
N ALA A 127 -4.38 -18.05 -10.37
CA ALA A 127 -4.24 -16.86 -11.21
C ALA A 127 -3.04 -16.01 -10.80
N ALA A 128 -2.77 -15.88 -9.49
CA ALA A 128 -1.59 -15.20 -8.99
C ALA A 128 -0.29 -15.88 -9.46
N ARG A 129 -0.24 -17.23 -9.38
CA ARG A 129 0.92 -18.00 -9.86
C ARG A 129 1.15 -17.82 -11.35
N ALA A 130 0.08 -17.75 -12.16
CA ALA A 130 0.17 -17.49 -13.59
C ALA A 130 0.79 -16.11 -13.90
N GLU A 131 0.56 -15.11 -13.02
CA GLU A 131 1.19 -13.78 -13.12
C GLU A 131 2.54 -13.70 -12.37
N GLY A 132 3.07 -14.82 -11.86
CA GLY A 132 4.40 -14.88 -11.23
C GLY A 132 4.46 -14.41 -9.78
N LEU A 133 3.34 -14.45 -9.05
CA LEU A 133 3.24 -14.10 -7.64
C LEU A 133 2.71 -15.28 -6.81
N ALA A 134 3.40 -15.67 -5.75
CA ALA A 134 2.92 -16.70 -4.83
C ALA A 134 2.21 -16.08 -3.63
N LEU A 135 0.89 -16.27 -3.52
CA LEU A 135 0.13 -15.77 -2.36
C LEU A 135 0.24 -16.75 -1.20
N SER A 136 0.98 -16.37 -0.16
CA SER A 136 0.98 -17.09 1.11
C SER A 136 0.00 -16.43 2.07
N ARG A 137 -0.60 -17.23 2.97
CA ARG A 137 -1.46 -16.70 4.01
C ARG A 137 -0.68 -15.69 4.88
N PRO A 138 -1.15 -14.43 4.99
CA PRO A 138 -0.51 -13.46 5.86
C PRO A 138 -0.89 -13.70 7.32
N ASP A 139 -0.06 -13.21 8.24
CA ASP A 139 -0.36 -13.26 9.68
C ASP A 139 -1.42 -12.22 10.07
N THR A 140 -1.35 -11.04 9.43
CA THR A 140 -2.20 -9.89 9.72
C THR A 140 -2.48 -9.04 8.47
N LEU A 141 -3.46 -8.15 8.56
CA LEU A 141 -3.72 -7.09 7.61
C LEU A 141 -3.15 -5.78 8.17
N PRO A 142 -1.94 -5.35 7.76
CA PRO A 142 -1.33 -4.12 8.26
C PRO A 142 -2.01 -2.87 7.70
N VAL A 143 -1.76 -1.73 8.34
CA VAL A 143 -2.13 -0.41 7.81
C VAL A 143 -1.27 -0.11 6.57
N THR A 144 -1.89 0.24 5.44
CA THR A 144 -1.19 0.40 4.15
C THR A 144 -0.94 1.85 3.74
N GLY A 145 -1.47 2.84 4.47
CA GLY A 145 -1.32 4.26 4.13
C GLY A 145 0.13 4.70 3.88
N LEU A 146 1.10 4.28 4.71
CA LEU A 146 2.52 4.61 4.50
C LEU A 146 3.14 3.88 3.31
N ALA A 147 2.68 2.67 2.99
CA ALA A 147 3.11 1.96 1.79
C ALA A 147 2.66 2.69 0.52
N HIS A 148 1.46 3.30 0.52
CA HIS A 148 1.00 4.16 -0.56
C HIS A 148 1.71 5.52 -0.62
N VAL A 149 2.14 6.08 0.52
CA VAL A 149 3.03 7.26 0.51
C VAL A 149 4.35 6.94 -0.19
N ALA A 150 4.97 5.81 0.14
CA ALA A 150 6.20 5.38 -0.52
C ALA A 150 5.97 5.04 -2.00
N GLU A 151 4.79 4.52 -2.36
CA GLU A 151 4.39 4.33 -3.75
C GLU A 151 4.31 5.65 -4.52
N ASP A 152 3.74 6.72 -3.94
CA ASP A 152 3.69 8.05 -4.57
C ASP A 152 5.11 8.58 -4.83
N VAL A 153 6.05 8.37 -3.89
CA VAL A 153 7.47 8.70 -4.07
C VAL A 153 8.07 7.89 -5.22
N ALA A 154 7.80 6.59 -5.26
CA ALA A 154 8.29 5.71 -6.31
C ALA A 154 7.75 6.10 -7.69
N GLN A 155 6.46 6.40 -7.78
CA GLN A 155 5.79 6.83 -9.00
C GLN A 155 6.41 8.13 -9.53
N ALA A 156 6.65 9.11 -8.66
CA ALA A 156 7.30 10.36 -9.03
C ALA A 156 8.77 10.19 -9.49
N ALA A 157 9.41 9.07 -9.12
CA ALA A 157 10.75 8.70 -9.55
C ALA A 157 10.78 7.74 -10.76
N GLY A 158 9.62 7.42 -11.36
CA GLY A 158 9.53 6.45 -12.46
C GLY A 158 9.78 4.99 -12.03
N ARG A 159 9.58 4.69 -10.75
CA ARG A 159 9.82 3.38 -10.11
C ARG A 159 8.55 2.78 -9.48
N GLY A 160 7.37 3.30 -9.83
CA GLY A 160 6.09 2.83 -9.28
C GLY A 160 5.87 1.33 -9.48
N ASP A 161 6.19 0.79 -10.65
CA ASP A 161 6.03 -0.64 -10.93
C ASP A 161 7.01 -1.48 -10.10
N ALA A 162 8.27 -1.06 -10.02
CA ALA A 162 9.26 -1.74 -9.18
C ALA A 162 8.83 -1.74 -7.70
N TRP A 163 8.27 -0.63 -7.22
CA TRP A 163 7.74 -0.53 -5.86
C TRP A 163 6.57 -1.47 -5.63
N ARG A 164 5.54 -1.42 -6.47
CA ARG A 164 4.37 -2.30 -6.34
C ARG A 164 4.79 -3.77 -6.36
N ALA A 165 5.65 -4.18 -7.31
CA ALA A 165 6.16 -5.54 -7.38
C ALA A 165 6.90 -5.96 -6.10
N ALA A 166 7.77 -5.09 -5.57
CA ALA A 166 8.49 -5.35 -4.32
C ALA A 166 7.56 -5.44 -3.11
N ALA A 167 6.61 -4.50 -2.96
CA ALA A 167 5.68 -4.44 -1.84
C ALA A 167 4.69 -5.62 -1.82
N TYR A 168 4.14 -6.00 -2.98
CA TYR A 168 3.28 -7.20 -3.07
C TYR A 168 4.05 -8.46 -2.72
N ARG A 169 5.29 -8.65 -3.20
CA ARG A 169 6.11 -9.80 -2.80
C ARG A 169 6.47 -9.77 -1.31
N ALA A 170 6.84 -8.62 -0.78
CA ALA A 170 7.15 -8.47 0.64
C ALA A 170 5.97 -8.93 1.51
N TYR A 171 4.75 -8.49 1.18
CA TYR A 171 3.56 -8.87 1.92
C TYR A 171 3.17 -10.34 1.71
N TRP A 172 3.00 -10.78 0.46
CA TRP A 172 2.41 -12.09 0.13
C TRP A 172 3.40 -13.26 0.14
N GLU A 173 4.67 -13.04 -0.15
CA GLU A 173 5.68 -14.11 -0.21
C GLU A 173 6.57 -14.14 1.02
N GLN A 174 6.77 -13.00 1.68
CA GLN A 174 7.76 -12.83 2.74
C GLN A 174 7.14 -12.53 4.11
N ALA A 175 5.81 -12.42 4.20
CA ALA A 175 5.07 -12.06 5.41
C ALA A 175 5.59 -10.76 6.08
N ALA A 176 6.07 -9.81 5.27
CA ALA A 176 6.57 -8.54 5.76
C ALA A 176 5.43 -7.61 6.16
N ASP A 177 5.63 -6.87 7.26
CA ASP A 177 4.68 -5.87 7.74
C ASP A 177 4.87 -4.55 6.99
N LEU A 178 3.93 -4.20 6.11
CA LEU A 178 3.95 -2.95 5.35
C LEU A 178 3.61 -1.70 6.19
N ALA A 179 3.21 -1.86 7.45
CA ALA A 179 3.13 -0.75 8.40
C ALA A 179 4.49 -0.43 9.04
N ASP A 180 5.48 -1.33 8.94
CA ASP A 180 6.82 -1.11 9.49
C ASP A 180 7.64 -0.22 8.56
N ARG A 181 7.95 0.99 9.03
CA ARG A 181 8.79 1.97 8.33
C ARG A 181 10.14 1.40 7.87
N SER A 182 10.75 0.51 8.66
CA SER A 182 12.03 -0.11 8.30
C SER A 182 11.91 -1.08 7.12
N VAL A 183 10.77 -1.78 6.99
CA VAL A 183 10.45 -2.60 5.82
C VAL A 183 10.31 -1.70 4.60
N LEU A 184 9.52 -0.63 4.69
CA LEU A 184 9.30 0.29 3.57
C LEU A 184 10.59 0.93 3.05
N LEU A 185 11.48 1.37 3.95
CA LEU A 185 12.77 1.93 3.56
C LEU A 185 13.72 0.89 2.94
N THR A 186 13.65 -0.36 3.41
CA THR A 186 14.43 -1.45 2.81
C THR A 186 13.98 -1.69 1.37
N LEU A 187 12.67 -1.83 1.15
CA LEU A 187 12.10 -1.99 -0.20
C LEU A 187 12.44 -0.81 -1.11
N ALA A 188 12.38 0.42 -0.58
CA ALA A 188 12.73 1.62 -1.32
C ALA A 188 14.19 1.61 -1.78
N ALA A 189 15.12 1.22 -0.90
CA ALA A 189 16.54 1.12 -1.23
C ALA A 189 16.79 0.01 -2.26
N GLU A 190 16.13 -1.15 -2.15
CA GLU A 190 16.29 -2.29 -3.06
C GLU A 190 15.93 -1.95 -4.51
N ILE A 191 14.92 -1.10 -4.71
CA ILE A 191 14.51 -0.66 -6.06
C ILE A 191 15.24 0.62 -6.52
N GLY A 192 16.18 1.12 -5.73
CA GLY A 192 17.00 2.29 -6.05
C GLY A 192 16.32 3.64 -5.84
N LEU A 193 15.36 3.75 -4.91
CA LEU A 193 14.84 5.05 -4.48
C LEU A 193 15.84 5.78 -3.58
N ASP A 194 15.78 7.11 -3.66
CA ASP A 194 16.46 7.99 -2.72
C ASP A 194 15.91 7.77 -1.31
N THR A 195 16.77 7.22 -0.44
CA THR A 195 16.40 6.86 0.93
C THR A 195 16.09 8.09 1.77
N GLU A 196 16.75 9.23 1.54
CA GLU A 196 16.49 10.47 2.28
C GLU A 196 15.13 11.05 1.88
N ARG A 197 14.84 11.07 0.58
CA ARG A 197 13.53 11.52 0.07
C ARG A 197 12.40 10.63 0.57
N THR A 198 12.56 9.31 0.52
CA THR A 198 11.54 8.38 1.04
C THR A 198 11.38 8.53 2.54
N THR A 199 12.47 8.67 3.29
CA THR A 199 12.45 8.95 4.74
C THR A 199 11.63 10.20 5.04
N ALA A 200 11.92 11.30 4.35
CA ALA A 200 11.21 12.56 4.53
C ALA A 200 9.70 12.44 4.24
N ALA A 201 9.32 11.72 3.17
CA ALA A 201 7.92 11.49 2.83
C ALA A 201 7.18 10.63 3.87
N LEU A 202 7.83 9.58 4.39
CA LEU A 202 7.25 8.72 5.43
C LEU A 202 7.06 9.44 6.77
N ASP A 203 7.89 10.45 7.05
CA ASP A 203 7.78 11.28 8.26
C ASP A 203 6.81 12.46 8.07
N ASP A 204 6.41 12.75 6.83
CA ASP A 204 5.48 13.83 6.50
C ASP A 204 4.02 13.41 6.72
N ARG A 205 3.41 13.95 7.77
CA ARG A 205 1.99 13.74 8.07
C ARG A 205 1.05 14.25 6.97
N LEU A 206 1.46 15.27 6.20
CA LEU A 206 0.67 15.78 5.09
C LEU A 206 0.65 14.81 3.91
N ALA A 207 1.75 14.09 3.67
CA ALA A 207 1.79 13.04 2.65
C ALA A 207 0.78 11.92 2.96
N LEU A 208 0.78 11.43 4.21
CA LEU A 208 -0.20 10.43 4.65
C LEU A 208 -1.64 10.98 4.60
N ALA A 209 -1.85 12.23 5.04
CA ALA A 209 -3.16 12.88 4.96
C ALA A 209 -3.66 13.00 3.51
N ALA A 210 -2.78 13.28 2.55
CA ALA A 210 -3.12 13.37 1.14
C ALA A 210 -3.55 12.01 0.56
N VAL A 211 -2.89 10.90 0.91
CA VAL A 211 -3.32 9.54 0.53
C VAL A 211 -4.71 9.23 1.07
N ARG A 212 -4.97 9.57 2.34
CA ARG A 212 -6.27 9.34 2.98
C ARG A 212 -7.37 10.21 2.41
N GLN A 213 -7.06 11.49 2.13
CA GLN A 213 -8.00 12.39 1.49
C GLN A 213 -8.39 11.90 0.10
N ARG A 214 -7.40 11.50 -0.72
CA ARG A 214 -7.61 10.88 -2.04
C ARG A 214 -8.51 9.65 -1.92
N THR A 215 -8.23 8.75 -0.97
CA THR A 215 -9.05 7.57 -0.72
C THR A 215 -10.49 7.95 -0.33
N GLY A 216 -10.68 8.95 0.52
CA GLY A 216 -12.00 9.45 0.90
C GLY A 216 -12.77 10.13 -0.23
N GLU A 217 -12.09 10.80 -1.15
CA GLU A 217 -12.66 11.34 -2.40
C GLU A 217 -13.15 10.21 -3.30
N LEU A 218 -12.29 9.23 -3.58
CA LEU A 218 -12.61 8.06 -4.41
C LEU A 218 -13.79 7.24 -3.85
N ARG A 219 -13.88 7.10 -2.53
CA ARG A 219 -15.04 6.47 -1.88
C ARG A 219 -16.34 7.23 -2.13
N ARG A 220 -16.31 8.57 -2.07
CA ARG A 220 -17.49 9.41 -2.38
C ARG A 220 -17.89 9.32 -3.84
N GLU A 221 -16.95 8.98 -4.71
CA GLU A 221 -17.18 8.75 -6.15
C GLU A 221 -17.66 7.31 -6.46
N GLY A 222 -17.81 6.45 -5.44
CA GLY A 222 -18.41 5.12 -5.57
C GLY A 222 -17.42 3.96 -5.52
N ILE A 223 -16.12 4.20 -5.32
CA ILE A 223 -15.13 3.13 -5.15
C ILE A 223 -15.28 2.55 -3.74
N GLY A 224 -16.05 1.47 -3.64
CA GLY A 224 -16.35 0.78 -2.37
C GLY A 224 -15.33 -0.25 -1.95
N GLY A 225 -14.45 -0.69 -2.87
CA GLY A 225 -13.47 -1.73 -2.63
C GLY A 225 -12.42 -1.81 -3.74
N VAL A 226 -11.51 -2.75 -3.59
CA VAL A 226 -10.41 -2.99 -4.52
C VAL A 226 -10.32 -4.48 -4.87
N PRO A 227 -9.80 -4.84 -6.05
CA PRO A 227 -9.43 -3.93 -7.14
C PRO A 227 -10.68 -3.37 -7.84
N THR A 228 -10.63 -2.11 -8.24
CA THR A 228 -11.69 -1.46 -9.05
C THR A 228 -11.05 -0.76 -10.24
N LEU A 229 -11.64 -0.90 -11.42
CA LEU A 229 -11.22 -0.16 -12.62
C LEU A 229 -12.16 1.01 -12.87
N LEU A 230 -11.61 2.16 -13.23
CA LEU A 230 -12.31 3.27 -13.86
C LEU A 230 -11.93 3.30 -15.34
N ALA A 231 -12.91 3.05 -16.21
CA ALA A 231 -12.77 3.14 -17.66
C ALA A 231 -14.02 3.76 -18.25
N HIS A 232 -13.89 4.68 -19.21
CA HIS A 232 -15.03 5.34 -19.85
C HIS A 232 -16.06 5.89 -18.84
N ARG A 233 -15.57 6.50 -17.75
CA ARG A 233 -16.38 7.05 -16.64
C ARG A 233 -17.24 6.01 -15.90
N THR A 234 -16.93 4.73 -16.07
CA THR A 234 -17.64 3.61 -15.44
C THR A 234 -16.70 2.89 -14.50
N LEU A 235 -17.20 2.59 -13.29
CA LEU A 235 -16.51 1.73 -12.34
C LEU A 235 -16.90 0.27 -12.62
N VAL A 236 -15.90 -0.60 -12.78
CA VAL A 236 -16.10 -2.04 -12.98
C VAL A 236 -15.17 -2.84 -12.03
N PRO A 237 -15.48 -4.12 -11.75
CA PRO A 237 -14.57 -4.98 -10.98
C PRO A 237 -13.16 -4.97 -11.56
N GLY A 238 -12.13 -4.87 -10.70
CA GLY A 238 -10.77 -4.65 -11.16
C GLY A 238 -9.96 -5.90 -11.48
N LEU A 239 -10.50 -7.08 -11.20
CA LEU A 239 -9.93 -8.35 -11.63
C LEU A 239 -10.75 -8.89 -12.81
N LEU A 240 -10.35 -8.52 -14.02
CA LEU A 240 -10.98 -8.98 -15.26
C LEU A 240 -10.03 -9.90 -16.04
N PRO A 241 -10.54 -10.87 -16.83
CA PRO A 241 -9.77 -11.55 -17.86
C PRO A 241 -8.98 -10.56 -18.73
N GLU A 242 -7.85 -11.02 -19.26
CA GLU A 242 -6.96 -10.18 -20.07
C GLU A 242 -7.64 -9.61 -21.32
N ASP A 243 -8.43 -10.44 -22.03
CA ASP A 243 -9.17 -10.00 -23.22
C ASP A 243 -10.18 -8.89 -22.89
N ASP A 244 -10.83 -8.97 -21.73
CA ASP A 244 -11.75 -7.94 -21.25
C ASP A 244 -11.02 -6.64 -20.90
N LEU A 245 -9.82 -6.72 -20.30
CA LEU A 245 -8.96 -5.54 -20.06
C LEU A 245 -8.54 -4.88 -21.37
N ARG A 246 -8.16 -5.67 -22.39
CA ARG A 246 -7.80 -5.14 -23.71
C ARG A 246 -9.00 -4.52 -24.41
N ALA A 247 -10.16 -5.15 -24.35
CA ALA A 247 -11.40 -4.60 -24.88
C ALA A 247 -11.77 -3.28 -24.18
N LEU A 248 -11.56 -3.19 -22.86
CA LEU A 248 -11.83 -1.99 -22.07
C LEU A 248 -10.88 -0.83 -22.39
N ALA A 249 -9.66 -1.12 -22.84
CA ALA A 249 -8.67 -0.12 -23.24
C ALA A 249 -8.81 0.28 -24.72
N GLY A 250 -9.54 -0.51 -25.50
CA GLY A 250 -9.82 -0.26 -26.91
C GLY A 250 -10.76 0.94 -27.12
N PRO A 251 -10.72 1.56 -28.31
CA PRO A 251 -11.63 2.64 -28.71
C PRO A 251 -13.07 2.18 -28.94
#